data_AF-A0A961D3L3-F1
#
_entry.id   AF-A0A961D3L3-F1
#
_cell.length_a   1.000
_cell.length_b   1.000
_cell.length_c   1.000
_cell.angle_alpha   90.00
_cell.angle_beta   90.00
_cell.angle_gamma   90.00
#
_symmetry.space_group_name_H-M   'P 1'
#
loop_
_entity.id
_entity.type
_entity.pdbx_description
1 polymer ?
#
loop_
_entity_poly.entity_id
_entity_poly.type
_entity_poly.pdbx_seq_one_letter_code
_entity_poly.pdbx_strand_id
1 'polypeptide(L)'
;MVLKAGDEEDVPTVTTAIPGATADPVKDYLKQIGKVALLNAAEEVELAMRIEAGLFAEEKLATEKNLPKKLQRELKWVARDGQRAKSHLLGANLRLVVSLAKRYTGRGMQFLDLIQEGNLGLIRAVEKFDYTKGFKFSTYA
;
A
#
# COMPACT_ATOMS: atom_id res chain seq x y z
N MET A 1 1.63 -5.09 42.07
CA MET A 1 2.30 -4.22 41.08
C MET A 1 2.45 -5.05 39.81
N VAL A 2 1.50 -4.94 38.88
CA VAL A 2 1.45 -5.76 37.66
C VAL A 2 1.71 -4.85 36.47
N LEU A 3 2.74 -5.20 35.71
CA LEU A 3 3.17 -4.52 34.49
C LEU A 3 2.12 -4.74 33.41
N LYS A 4 1.56 -3.67 32.84
CA LYS A 4 0.72 -3.73 31.64
C LYS A 4 1.59 -3.26 30.47
N ALA A 5 2.01 -4.21 29.64
CA ALA A 5 2.61 -3.93 28.34
C ALA A 5 1.51 -3.37 27.42
N GLY A 6 1.80 -2.22 26.83
CA GLY A 6 0.97 -1.58 25.83
C GLY A 6 1.32 -2.05 24.42
N ASP A 7 0.34 -1.85 23.56
CA ASP A 7 0.42 -1.65 22.11
C ASP A 7 0.78 -2.89 21.27
N GLU A 8 -0.21 -3.78 21.14
CA GLU A 8 -0.37 -4.57 19.91
C GLU A 8 -1.11 -3.72 18.87
N GLU A 9 -0.60 -3.80 17.65
CA GLU A 9 -0.89 -2.99 16.48
C GLU A 9 -2.40 -2.86 16.17
N ASP A 10 -2.86 -1.61 16.05
CA ASP A 10 -4.18 -1.27 15.50
C ASP A 10 -4.13 -1.41 13.96
N VAL A 11 -4.03 -2.65 13.49
CA VAL A 11 -4.29 -3.00 12.08
C VAL A 11 -5.79 -2.94 11.87
N PRO A 12 -6.30 -2.13 10.92
CA PRO A 12 -7.73 -2.07 10.66
C PRO A 12 -8.16 -3.40 10.06
N THR A 13 -8.68 -4.28 10.91
CA THR A 13 -9.27 -5.55 10.50
C THR A 13 -10.63 -5.22 9.90
N VAL A 14 -10.75 -5.29 8.57
CA VAL A 14 -12.03 -5.07 7.88
C VAL A 14 -12.91 -6.29 8.15
N THR A 15 -13.79 -6.17 9.14
CA THR A 15 -14.80 -7.19 9.49
C THR A 15 -15.80 -7.35 8.35
N THR A 16 -15.87 -8.55 7.75
CA THR A 16 -16.69 -8.88 6.57
C THR A 16 -18.12 -9.30 6.89
N ALA A 17 -18.78 -8.72 7.89
CA ALA A 17 -20.17 -9.07 8.20
C ALA A 17 -21.05 -7.84 8.37
N ILE A 18 -21.84 -7.53 7.33
CA ILE A 18 -22.99 -6.62 7.42
C ILE A 18 -24.25 -7.46 7.11
N PRO A 19 -25.18 -7.62 8.07
CA PRO A 19 -26.46 -8.27 7.79
C PRO A 19 -27.41 -7.27 7.11
N GLY A 20 -27.94 -7.63 5.95
CA GLY A 20 -29.10 -6.94 5.37
C GLY A 20 -28.83 -5.91 4.26
N ALA A 21 -27.98 -6.25 3.29
CA ALA A 21 -28.11 -5.76 1.92
C ALA A 21 -27.38 -6.76 1.00
N THR A 22 -27.96 -7.09 -0.15
CA THR A 22 -27.35 -7.91 -1.20
C THR A 22 -26.22 -7.16 -1.92
N ALA A 23 -25.26 -6.65 -1.16
CA ALA A 23 -24.07 -6.01 -1.67
C ALA A 23 -23.07 -7.10 -2.06
N ASP A 24 -22.88 -7.30 -3.36
CA ASP A 24 -21.84 -8.16 -3.90
C ASP A 24 -20.47 -7.57 -3.52
N PRO A 25 -19.72 -8.19 -2.59
CA PRO A 25 -18.49 -7.59 -2.06
C PRO A 25 -17.43 -7.39 -3.15
N VAL A 26 -17.47 -8.20 -4.21
CA VAL A 26 -16.58 -8.06 -5.36
C VAL A 26 -16.94 -6.80 -6.14
N LYS A 27 -18.22 -6.53 -6.38
CA LYS A 27 -18.65 -5.30 -7.08
C LYS A 27 -18.26 -4.05 -6.32
N ASP A 28 -18.41 -4.05 -4.99
CA ASP A 28 -18.03 -2.90 -4.17
C ASP A 28 -16.52 -2.66 -4.20
N TYR A 29 -15.72 -3.73 -4.11
CA TYR A 29 -14.27 -3.64 -4.24
C TYR A 29 -13.85 -3.10 -5.63
N LEU A 30 -14.41 -3.64 -6.71
CA LEU A 30 -14.12 -3.17 -8.07
C LEU A 30 -14.50 -1.69 -8.27
N LYS A 31 -15.61 -1.27 -7.67
CA LYS A 31 -16.05 0.14 -7.69
C LYS A 31 -15.09 1.05 -6.92
N GLN A 32 -14.53 0.58 -5.80
CA GLN A 32 -13.56 1.36 -5.02
C GLN A 32 -12.24 1.54 -5.77
N ILE A 33 -11.64 0.46 -6.28
CA ILE A 33 -10.35 0.53 -6.99
C ILE A 33 -10.47 1.28 -8.33
N GLY A 34 -11.67 1.30 -8.93
CA GLY A 34 -11.94 2.05 -10.16
C GLY A 34 -11.95 3.57 -9.99
N LYS A 35 -12.00 4.09 -8.75
CA LYS A 35 -11.93 5.54 -8.46
C LYS A 35 -10.52 6.11 -8.53
N VAL A 36 -9.50 5.26 -8.41
CA VAL A 36 -8.09 5.69 -8.44
C VAL A 36 -7.63 5.78 -9.89
N ALA A 37 -7.02 6.91 -10.25
CA ALA A 37 -6.49 7.11 -11.59
C ALA A 37 -5.29 6.17 -11.86
N LEU A 38 -5.13 5.78 -13.12
CA LEU A 38 -3.94 5.05 -13.55
C LEU A 38 -2.77 6.02 -13.64
N LEU A 39 -1.58 5.53 -13.29
CA LEU A 39 -0.36 6.32 -13.33
C LEU A 39 0.32 6.19 -14.69
N ASN A 40 0.97 7.26 -15.11
CA ASN A 40 1.98 7.23 -16.17
C ASN A 40 3.38 6.96 -15.56
N ALA A 41 4.37 6.70 -16.42
CA ALA A 41 5.72 6.34 -15.97
C ALA A 41 6.41 7.45 -15.15
N ALA A 42 6.15 8.72 -15.44
CA ALA A 42 6.74 9.83 -14.69
C ALA A 42 6.12 9.94 -13.29
N GLU A 43 4.80 9.72 -13.17
CA GLU A 43 4.11 9.67 -11.88
C GLU A 43 4.57 8.49 -11.03
N GLU A 44 4.82 7.32 -11.64
CA GLU A 44 5.40 6.16 -10.95
C GLU A 44 6.77 6.51 -10.33
N VAL A 45 7.63 7.18 -11.10
CA VAL A 45 8.95 7.64 -10.63
C VAL A 45 8.79 8.65 -9.49
N GLU A 46 7.91 9.65 -9.63
CA GLU A 46 7.68 10.67 -8.60
C GLU A 46 7.22 10.04 -7.27
N LEU A 47 6.28 9.11 -7.34
CA LEU A 47 5.79 8.41 -6.14
C LEU A 47 6.88 7.54 -5.52
N ALA A 48 7.69 6.83 -6.32
CA ALA A 48 8.79 6.03 -5.82
C ALA A 48 9.83 6.87 -5.06
N MET A 49 10.21 8.03 -5.60
CA MET A 49 11.13 8.96 -4.92
C MET A 49 10.57 9.47 -3.59
N ARG A 50 9.27 9.78 -3.53
CA ARG A 50 8.60 10.22 -2.29
C ARG A 50 8.54 9.12 -1.24
N ILE A 51 8.32 7.87 -1.67
CA ILE A 51 8.35 6.69 -0.79
C ILE A 51 9.75 6.53 -0.18
N GLU A 52 10.81 6.57 -0.98
CA GLU A 52 12.20 6.48 -0.49
C GLU A 52 12.54 7.60 0.49
N ALA A 53 12.18 8.85 0.16
CA ALA A 53 12.40 9.98 1.06
C ALA A 53 11.64 9.82 2.40
N GLY A 54 10.41 9.29 2.34
CA GLY A 54 9.62 8.98 3.53
C GLY A 54 10.25 7.91 4.41
N LEU A 55 10.71 6.81 3.82
CA LEU A 55 11.40 5.72 4.52
C LEU A 55 12.69 6.21 5.19
N PHE A 56 13.49 7.00 4.48
CA PHE A 56 14.68 7.62 5.05
C PHE A 56 14.33 8.54 6.24
N ALA A 57 13.24 9.31 6.13
CA ALA A 57 12.79 10.17 7.22
C ALA A 57 12.30 9.37 8.45
N GLU A 58 11.62 8.25 8.24
CA GLU A 58 11.19 7.33 9.30
C GLU A 58 12.39 6.70 10.01
N GLU A 59 13.35 6.18 9.25
CA GLU A 59 14.58 5.59 9.79
C GLU A 59 15.36 6.61 10.62
N LYS A 60 15.50 7.84 10.12
CA LYS A 60 16.19 8.92 10.82
C LYS A 60 15.50 9.29 12.13
N LEU A 61 14.17 9.36 12.14
CA LEU A 61 13.38 9.60 13.35
C LEU A 61 13.49 8.46 14.37
N ALA A 62 13.64 7.22 13.91
CA ALA A 62 13.77 6.04 14.78
C ALA A 62 15.17 5.90 15.39
N THR A 63 16.21 6.30 14.66
CA THR A 63 17.62 6.08 15.05
C THR A 63 18.25 7.26 15.77
N GLU A 64 17.90 8.50 15.41
CA GLU A 64 18.53 9.71 15.96
C GLU A 64 17.75 10.30 17.15
N LYS A 65 18.33 10.21 18.36
CA LYS A 65 17.65 10.59 19.61
C LYS A 65 17.63 12.10 19.93
N ASN A 66 18.45 12.91 19.26
CA ASN A 66 18.65 14.34 19.61
C ASN A 66 18.44 15.29 18.42
N LEU A 67 17.46 14.99 17.57
CA LEU A 67 17.09 15.86 16.46
C LEU A 67 16.49 17.18 16.97
N PRO A 68 16.87 18.35 16.41
CA PRO A 68 16.20 19.61 16.68
C PRO A 68 14.68 19.50 16.43
N LYS A 69 13.85 20.12 17.29
CA LYS A 69 12.38 20.05 17.18
C LYS A 69 11.86 20.44 15.78
N LYS A 70 12.50 21.42 15.14
CA LYS A 70 12.19 21.84 13.77
C LYS A 70 12.41 20.69 12.78
N LEU A 71 13.59 20.07 12.83
CA LEU A 71 13.94 18.96 11.96
C LEU A 71 13.04 17.73 12.20
N GLN A 72 12.69 17.41 13.45
CA GLN A 72 11.72 16.36 13.75
C GLN A 72 10.37 16.60 13.07
N ARG A 73 9.88 17.85 13.08
CA ARG A 73 8.61 18.22 12.44
C ARG A 73 8.67 18.07 10.92
N GLU A 74 9.78 18.47 10.31
CA GLU A 74 10.03 18.32 8.87
C GLU A 74 10.10 16.85 8.47
N LEU A 75 10.87 16.03 9.19
CA LEU A 75 10.97 14.59 8.94
C LEU A 75 9.61 13.89 9.10
N LYS A 76 8.83 14.24 10.13
CA LYS A 76 7.46 13.73 10.30
C LYS A 76 6.53 14.11 9.16
N TRP A 77 6.78 15.23 8.48
CA TRP A 77 6.01 15.61 7.29
C TRP A 77 6.42 14.75 6.09
N VAL A 78 7.72 14.58 5.87
CA VAL A 78 8.26 13.75 4.78
C VAL A 78 7.83 12.28 4.92
N ALA A 79 7.92 11.71 6.12
CA ALA A 79 7.44 10.36 6.43
C ALA A 79 5.96 10.18 6.03
N ARG A 80 5.10 11.11 6.46
CA ARG A 80 3.67 11.08 6.11
C ARG A 80 3.42 11.25 4.61
N ASP A 81 4.23 12.04 3.92
CA ASP A 81 4.14 12.17 2.47
C ASP A 81 4.53 10.86 1.76
N GLY A 82 5.60 10.20 2.19
CA GLY A 82 6.00 8.89 1.67
C GLY A 82 4.94 7.81 1.89
N GLN A 83 4.28 7.77 3.06
CA GLN A 83 3.18 6.84 3.30
C GLN A 83 1.97 7.09 2.40
N ARG A 84 1.66 8.37 2.10
CA ARG A 84 0.62 8.74 1.14
C ARG A 84 1.02 8.33 -0.27
N ALA A 85 2.28 8.51 -0.65
CA ALA A 85 2.79 8.08 -1.95
C ALA A 85 2.74 6.56 -2.11
N LYS A 86 3.13 5.78 -1.07
CA LYS A 86 2.98 4.31 -1.04
C LYS A 86 1.53 3.90 -1.24
N SER A 87 0.62 4.51 -0.47
CA SER A 87 -0.82 4.23 -0.59
C SER A 87 -1.36 4.56 -1.99
N HIS A 88 -0.89 5.65 -2.61
CA HIS A 88 -1.31 6.04 -3.95
C HIS A 88 -0.79 5.06 -5.00
N LEU A 89 0.49 4.71 -4.95
CA LEU A 89 1.11 3.77 -5.89
C LEU A 89 0.45 2.39 -5.82
N LEU A 90 0.15 1.90 -4.61
CA LEU A 90 -0.61 0.66 -4.41
C LEU A 90 -2.01 0.78 -5.01
N GLY A 91 -2.75 1.84 -4.65
CA GLY A 91 -4.12 2.07 -5.08
C GLY A 91 -4.27 2.12 -6.60
N ALA A 92 -3.34 2.77 -7.29
CA ALA A 92 -3.34 2.86 -8.76
C ALA A 92 -3.10 1.50 -9.44
N ASN A 93 -2.46 0.55 -8.74
CA ASN A 93 -2.09 -0.75 -9.27
C ASN A 93 -3.01 -1.90 -8.82
N LEU A 94 -4.01 -1.66 -7.96
CA LEU A 94 -4.98 -2.70 -7.56
C LEU A 94 -5.74 -3.32 -8.75
N ARG A 95 -5.92 -2.54 -9.84
CA ARG A 95 -6.55 -3.05 -11.07
C ARG A 95 -5.71 -4.10 -11.78
N LEU A 96 -4.37 -4.01 -11.68
CA LEU A 96 -3.45 -5.02 -12.21
C LEU A 96 -3.66 -6.35 -11.48
N VAL A 97 -3.71 -6.32 -10.14
CA VAL A 97 -3.96 -7.51 -9.30
C VAL A 97 -5.24 -8.22 -9.71
N VAL A 98 -6.35 -7.48 -9.84
CA VAL A 98 -7.63 -8.04 -10.30
C VAL A 98 -7.50 -8.68 -11.69
N SER A 99 -6.79 -8.05 -12.61
CA SER A 99 -6.61 -8.56 -13.98
C SER A 99 -5.81 -9.88 -14.01
N LEU A 100 -4.83 -10.02 -13.13
CA LEU A 100 -4.02 -11.24 -12.98
C LEU A 100 -4.82 -12.33 -12.26
N ALA A 101 -5.47 -12.01 -11.15
CA ALA A 101 -6.28 -12.94 -10.34
C ALA A 101 -7.40 -13.61 -11.15
N LYS A 102 -8.01 -12.88 -12.11
CA LYS A 102 -9.04 -13.44 -13.01
C LYS A 102 -8.58 -14.67 -13.80
N ARG A 103 -7.28 -14.83 -14.06
CA ARG A 103 -6.73 -15.99 -14.79
C ARG A 103 -6.70 -17.28 -13.94
N TYR A 104 -6.84 -17.14 -12.63
CA TYR A 104 -6.74 -18.22 -11.66
C TYR A 104 -8.08 -18.58 -11.01
N THR A 105 -9.17 -17.92 -11.38
CA THR A 105 -10.51 -18.26 -10.90
C THR A 105 -10.93 -19.67 -11.34
N GLY A 106 -11.78 -20.32 -10.56
CA GLY A 106 -12.29 -21.67 -10.87
C GLY A 106 -11.30 -22.81 -10.57
N ARG A 107 -10.18 -22.52 -9.90
CA ARG A 107 -9.16 -23.52 -9.51
C ARG A 107 -9.20 -23.89 -8.02
N GLY A 108 -10.37 -23.78 -7.39
CA GLY A 108 -10.59 -24.19 -6.00
C GLY A 108 -10.38 -23.10 -4.93
N MET A 109 -10.05 -21.86 -5.32
CA MET A 109 -9.93 -20.71 -4.42
C MET A 109 -10.96 -19.62 -4.79
N GLN A 110 -11.51 -18.92 -3.79
CA GLN A 110 -12.43 -17.81 -4.02
C GLN A 110 -11.72 -16.64 -4.70
N PHE A 111 -12.45 -15.86 -5.50
CA PHE A 111 -11.85 -14.76 -6.26
C PHE A 111 -11.29 -13.66 -5.35
N LEU A 112 -11.94 -13.38 -4.23
CA LEU A 112 -11.45 -12.41 -3.25
C LEU A 112 -10.14 -12.87 -2.62
N ASP A 113 -10.00 -14.16 -2.29
CA ASP A 113 -8.76 -14.69 -1.72
C ASP A 113 -7.58 -14.54 -2.71
N LEU A 114 -7.81 -14.83 -3.99
CA LEU A 114 -6.81 -14.61 -5.05
C LEU A 114 -6.39 -13.13 -5.16
N ILE A 115 -7.34 -12.21 -5.01
CA ILE A 115 -7.06 -10.77 -5.00
C ILE A 115 -6.22 -10.41 -3.76
N GLN A 116 -6.56 -10.93 -2.59
CA GLN A 116 -5.84 -10.65 -1.35
C GLN A 116 -4.37 -11.12 -1.43
N GLU A 117 -4.15 -12.35 -1.92
CA GLU A 117 -2.79 -12.86 -2.17
C GLU A 117 -2.04 -12.00 -3.19
N GLY A 118 -2.71 -11.59 -4.28
CA GLY A 118 -2.13 -10.68 -5.26
C GLY A 118 -1.79 -9.30 -4.70
N ASN A 119 -2.60 -8.77 -3.77
CA ASN A 119 -2.33 -7.51 -3.08
C ASN A 119 -1.10 -7.62 -2.17
N LEU A 120 -0.88 -8.76 -1.52
CA LEU A 120 0.35 -9.01 -0.77
C LEU A 120 1.58 -9.03 -1.69
N GLY A 121 1.45 -9.66 -2.87
CA GLY A 121 2.48 -9.62 -3.91
C GLY A 121 2.79 -8.19 -4.37
N LEU A 122 1.74 -7.40 -4.61
CA LEU A 122 1.85 -6.00 -5.01
C LEU A 122 2.58 -5.13 -3.97
N ILE A 123 2.29 -5.31 -2.68
CA ILE A 123 2.97 -4.59 -1.59
C ILE A 123 4.48 -4.87 -1.63
N ARG A 124 4.86 -6.14 -1.75
CA ARG A 124 6.28 -6.54 -1.86
C ARG A 124 6.94 -6.01 -3.13
N ALA A 125 6.20 -5.92 -4.23
CA ALA A 125 6.68 -5.33 -5.47
C ALA A 125 6.96 -3.83 -5.29
N VAL A 126 6.07 -3.08 -4.63
CA VAL A 126 6.32 -1.66 -4.33
C VAL A 126 7.56 -1.47 -3.45
N GLU A 127 7.78 -2.34 -2.47
CA GLU A 127 8.94 -2.24 -1.57
C GLU A 127 10.29 -2.52 -2.26
N LYS A 128 10.27 -3.23 -3.39
CA LYS A 128 11.46 -3.62 -4.13
C LYS A 128 11.59 -2.91 -5.48
N PHE A 129 10.64 -2.03 -5.80
CA PHE A 129 10.62 -1.35 -7.08
C PHE A 129 11.79 -0.37 -7.17
N ASP A 130 12.52 -0.47 -8.28
CA ASP A 130 13.70 0.34 -8.56
C ASP A 130 13.43 1.19 -9.80
N TYR A 131 13.03 2.45 -9.57
CA TYR A 131 12.69 3.38 -10.64
C TYR A 131 13.91 3.81 -11.47
N THR A 132 15.14 3.63 -10.96
CA THR A 132 16.36 4.02 -11.67
C THR A 132 16.67 3.15 -12.88
N LYS A 133 16.07 1.95 -12.93
CA LYS A 133 16.20 1.01 -14.06
C LYS A 133 15.39 1.40 -15.30
N GLY A 134 14.50 2.40 -15.19
CA GLY A 134 13.74 2.91 -16.34
C GLY A 134 12.64 1.97 -16.85
N PHE A 135 12.29 0.91 -16.12
CA PHE A 135 11.15 0.06 -16.42
C PHE A 135 9.89 0.55 -15.71
N LYS A 136 8.73 0.40 -16.36
CA LYS A 136 7.44 0.68 -15.73
C LYS A 136 7.19 -0.28 -14.58
N PHE A 137 6.48 0.19 -13.56
CA PHE A 137 6.14 -0.63 -12.38
C PHE A 137 5.40 -1.91 -12.78
N SER A 138 4.43 -1.82 -13.69
CA SER A 138 3.65 -2.97 -14.17
C SER A 138 4.46 -4.06 -14.88
N THR A 139 5.68 -3.77 -15.32
CA THR A 139 6.58 -4.76 -15.94
C THR A 139 7.35 -5.56 -14.90
N TYR A 140 7.59 -4.96 -13.73
CA TYR A 140 8.28 -5.58 -12.61
C TYR A 140 7.32 -6.37 -11.70
N ALA A 141 6.12 -5.84 -11.49
CA ALA A 141 5.11 -6.34 -10.55
C ALA A 141 4.38 -7.62 -11.01
#